data_AF-A0A922XFX7-F1
#
_entry.id   AF-A0A922XFX7-F1
#
_cell.length_a   1.000
_cell.length_b   1.000
_cell.length_c   1.000
_cell.angle_alpha   90.00
_cell.angle_beta   90.00
_cell.angle_gamma   90.00
#
_symmetry.space_group_name_H-M   'P 1'
#
loop_
_entity.id
_entity.type
_entity.pdbx_description
1 polymer ?
#
loop_
_entity_poly.entity_id
_entity_poly.type
_entity_poly.pdbx_seq_one_letter_code
_entity_poly.pdbx_strand_id
1 'polypeptide(L)'
;MPRLSQHLKTLQTAIVLVGFGWTSCAWAADVQKTNPMKVYMHYMPWFESPATLGGTNWGFHWKFNNRNPNVIDANGERQIASHYYPKIGPYASNDPQVIEYHLLLMKLSGIDGVMLNWYGQQGTNGDVANLLTNSNAIVNRTDDFGMKFGVVFEDRFAANIEQAKTNVRYLKDNYFNEPEYIRYGVGEDPLMFVFGPITFQQPTQWNQIVAEAGEPLTLLTLPYESNEAGQNADGEFQWIWEDETKDNHLQVLTDFLNNRAPGLSVVSGVAYPGFNDYYQEGGLGNVVPFEIPHDNGQTLAQTLALAQQNSSKIDMLQLATWNDFSEGTMFEPTVETGFDYLKQIQQFTGVPYDEDELQLVYRLYVARKEHAGDAATQALLDQASGHLNALEIDQARAVLDGVDPPGDFDDDGDADGADFLQWQRQSGLTGLFPLQRRAADANADGVVNGADLDLWSAAIAATGGAAVGASAVVPEPHAGALAAVACCCAVMWRCAGF
;
A
#
# COMPACT_ATOMS: atom_id res chain seq x y z
N MET A 1 42.70 -3.50 -60.40
CA MET A 1 43.58 -2.36 -60.77
C MET A 1 43.10 -1.80 -62.09
N PRO A 2 43.15 -0.48 -62.36
CA PRO A 2 43.65 0.66 -61.55
C PRO A 2 42.51 1.66 -61.18
N ARG A 3 42.60 2.66 -60.29
CA ARG A 3 43.67 3.27 -59.50
C ARG A 3 43.01 4.13 -58.38
N LEU A 4 43.67 4.17 -57.23
CA LEU A 4 43.46 5.11 -56.11
C LEU A 4 43.67 6.58 -56.54
N SER A 5 42.98 7.52 -55.86
CA SER A 5 43.65 8.53 -55.00
C SER A 5 42.65 9.44 -54.27
N GLN A 6 42.67 9.36 -52.93
CA GLN A 6 42.74 10.45 -51.94
C GLN A 6 41.85 11.70 -52.11
N HIS A 7 40.98 11.97 -51.12
CA HIS A 7 41.28 12.96 -50.07
C HIS A 7 40.22 12.94 -48.95
N LEU A 8 40.68 12.59 -47.74
CA LEU A 8 40.05 12.93 -46.47
C LEU A 8 40.04 14.46 -46.30
N LYS A 9 38.88 15.05 -46.03
CA LYS A 9 38.77 16.25 -45.17
C LYS A 9 37.53 16.13 -44.30
N THR A 10 37.81 16.02 -43.01
CA THR A 10 36.93 16.02 -41.85
C THR A 10 36.12 17.32 -41.79
N LEU A 11 34.79 17.23 -41.73
CA LEU A 11 33.94 18.26 -41.14
C LEU A 11 33.24 17.61 -39.93
N GLN A 12 33.70 17.94 -38.73
CA GLN A 12 32.92 17.71 -37.51
C GLN A 12 31.87 18.81 -37.44
N THR A 13 30.63 18.48 -37.81
CA THR A 13 29.46 19.29 -37.48
C THR A 13 29.06 18.95 -36.05
N ALA A 14 29.21 19.89 -35.14
CA ALA A 14 28.63 19.80 -33.80
C ALA A 14 27.10 19.79 -33.93
N ILE A 15 26.48 18.63 -33.66
CA ILE A 15 25.04 18.54 -33.45
C ILE A 15 24.82 18.97 -32.00
N VAL A 16 24.29 20.17 -31.81
CA VAL A 16 23.63 20.55 -30.56
C VAL A 16 22.31 19.80 -30.54
N LEU A 17 22.27 18.70 -29.79
CA LEU A 17 21.04 18.02 -29.41
C LEU A 17 20.32 18.93 -28.41
N VAL A 18 19.37 19.72 -28.92
CA VAL A 18 18.31 20.27 -28.10
C VAL A 18 17.44 19.09 -27.71
N GLY A 19 17.61 18.59 -26.49
CA GLY A 19 16.74 17.57 -25.91
C GLY A 19 15.33 18.12 -25.79
N PHE A 20 14.49 17.86 -26.78
CA PHE A 20 13.06 17.83 -26.55
C PHE A 20 12.82 16.66 -25.59
N GLY A 21 12.33 16.93 -24.39
CA GLY A 21 11.84 15.91 -23.48
C GLY A 21 10.70 15.17 -24.16
N TRP A 22 10.97 13.97 -24.63
CA TRP A 22 9.91 13.01 -24.90
C TRP A 22 9.47 12.53 -23.53
N THR A 23 8.32 13.01 -23.06
CA THR A 23 7.57 12.28 -22.04
C THR A 23 7.15 10.97 -22.69
N SER A 24 8.00 9.93 -22.56
CA SER A 24 7.55 8.57 -22.76
C SER A 24 6.38 8.38 -21.82
N CYS A 25 5.18 8.10 -22.34
CA CYS A 25 4.17 7.41 -21.53
C CYS A 25 4.86 6.14 -21.03
N ALA A 26 5.28 6.16 -19.77
CA ALA A 26 5.79 4.98 -19.12
C ALA A 26 4.62 4.00 -19.05
N TRP A 27 4.69 2.92 -19.83
CA TRP A 27 3.72 1.84 -19.73
C TRP A 27 3.96 1.11 -18.41
N ALA A 28 2.89 0.74 -17.72
CA ALA A 28 3.01 -0.05 -16.50
C ALA A 28 3.82 -1.33 -16.80
N ALA A 29 4.87 -1.56 -16.02
CA ALA A 29 5.70 -2.75 -16.19
C ALA A 29 5.11 -3.93 -15.39
N ASP A 30 5.20 -5.13 -15.98
CA ASP A 30 4.79 -6.37 -15.32
C ASP A 30 5.77 -6.75 -14.20
N VAL A 31 5.22 -6.96 -13.01
CA VAL A 31 5.99 -7.37 -11.84
C VAL A 31 6.46 -8.82 -11.99
N GLN A 32 7.76 -9.03 -11.92
CA GLN A 32 8.35 -10.38 -11.99
C GLN A 32 8.21 -11.10 -10.65
N LYS A 33 7.58 -12.28 -10.66
CA LYS A 33 7.36 -13.12 -9.48
C LYS A 33 8.05 -14.46 -9.64
N THR A 34 8.63 -14.97 -8.56
CA THR A 34 9.13 -16.36 -8.54
C THR A 34 8.03 -17.36 -8.16
N ASN A 35 7.01 -16.91 -7.43
CA ASN A 35 5.78 -17.68 -7.20
C ASN A 35 4.71 -17.27 -8.23
N PRO A 36 4.30 -18.17 -9.14
CA PRO A 36 3.37 -17.83 -10.22
C PRO A 36 1.90 -17.76 -9.77
N MET A 37 1.60 -18.09 -8.50
CA MET A 37 0.24 -18.05 -7.98
C MET A 37 -0.40 -16.67 -8.20
N LYS A 38 -1.67 -16.67 -8.62
CA LYS A 38 -2.47 -15.45 -8.73
C LYS A 38 -2.92 -15.02 -7.35
N VAL A 39 -2.56 -13.80 -6.97
CA VAL A 39 -2.82 -13.21 -5.65
C VAL A 39 -3.68 -11.97 -5.84
N TYR A 40 -4.88 -11.97 -5.28
CA TYR A 40 -5.80 -10.85 -5.36
C TYR A 40 -6.13 -10.31 -3.98
N MET A 41 -6.19 -8.98 -3.85
CA MET A 41 -6.44 -8.31 -2.58
C MET A 41 -7.92 -7.95 -2.44
N HIS A 42 -8.60 -8.45 -1.41
CA HIS A 42 -9.96 -8.03 -1.09
C HIS A 42 -9.96 -6.58 -0.60
N TYR A 43 -10.78 -5.70 -1.16
CA TYR A 43 -10.70 -4.25 -0.91
C TYR A 43 -12.05 -3.66 -0.52
N MET A 44 -12.08 -2.86 0.54
CA MET A 44 -13.27 -2.18 1.04
C MET A 44 -13.36 -0.73 0.54
N PRO A 45 -14.38 -0.35 -0.26
CA PRO A 45 -14.51 0.98 -0.84
C PRO A 45 -15.33 1.97 0.03
N TRP A 46 -15.38 1.77 1.35
CA TRP A 46 -16.44 2.33 2.21
C TRP A 46 -16.04 3.49 3.14
N PHE A 47 -14.80 3.94 3.05
CA PHE A 47 -14.31 5.04 3.89
C PHE A 47 -14.59 6.39 3.25
N GLU A 48 -15.08 7.32 4.07
CA GLU A 48 -15.45 8.68 3.67
C GLU A 48 -14.94 9.69 4.70
N SER A 49 -14.47 10.84 4.22
CA SER A 49 -13.92 11.91 5.06
C SER A 49 -14.67 13.23 4.82
N PRO A 50 -14.38 14.31 5.56
CA PRO A 50 -14.96 15.62 5.29
C PRO A 50 -14.64 16.15 3.89
N ALA A 51 -13.59 15.65 3.23
CA ALA A 51 -13.26 16.02 1.85
C ALA A 51 -14.36 15.60 0.86
N THR A 52 -15.00 14.45 1.10
CA THR A 52 -16.04 13.89 0.23
C THR A 52 -17.45 14.18 0.71
N LEU A 53 -17.66 14.23 2.03
CA LEU A 53 -18.97 14.49 2.63
C LEU A 53 -19.23 15.97 2.97
N GLY A 54 -18.19 16.80 2.95
CA GLY A 54 -18.24 18.22 3.30
C GLY A 54 -18.35 18.49 4.81
N GLY A 55 -18.01 19.72 5.20
CA GLY A 55 -18.13 20.19 6.58
C GLY A 55 -17.19 19.45 7.54
N THR A 56 -17.76 18.83 8.57
CA THR A 56 -17.05 18.00 9.56
C THR A 56 -17.57 16.55 9.57
N ASN A 57 -18.20 16.13 8.46
CA ASN A 57 -18.84 14.83 8.36
C ASN A 57 -17.83 13.75 8.01
N TRP A 58 -17.92 12.62 8.71
CA TRP A 58 -17.14 11.42 8.44
C TRP A 58 -18.07 10.26 8.07
N GLY A 59 -17.59 9.31 7.27
CA GLY A 59 -18.29 8.09 6.92
C GLY A 59 -18.61 7.21 8.12
N PHE A 60 -19.62 6.34 7.98
CA PHE A 60 -20.01 5.42 9.04
C PHE A 60 -18.85 4.50 9.46
N HIS A 61 -18.06 4.00 8.50
CA HIS A 61 -16.97 3.05 8.76
C HIS A 61 -15.79 3.62 9.56
N TRP A 62 -15.62 4.95 9.64
CA TRP A 62 -14.65 5.55 10.56
C TRP A 62 -15.20 5.78 11.97
N LYS A 63 -16.53 5.73 12.16
CA LYS A 63 -17.19 6.18 13.38
C LYS A 63 -17.89 5.06 14.15
N PHE A 64 -18.49 4.12 13.43
CA PHE A 64 -19.66 3.38 13.91
C PHE A 64 -20.61 4.28 14.71
N ASN A 65 -21.09 3.84 15.87
CA ASN A 65 -21.95 4.65 16.73
C ASN A 65 -21.17 5.43 17.80
N ASN A 66 -19.97 4.96 18.16
CA ASN A 66 -19.28 5.38 19.40
C ASN A 66 -17.97 6.16 19.17
N ARG A 67 -17.57 6.45 17.93
CA ARG A 67 -16.33 7.19 17.62
C ARG A 67 -16.63 8.49 16.87
N ASN A 68 -15.77 9.48 17.07
CA ASN A 68 -15.88 10.79 16.46
C ASN A 68 -14.51 11.28 15.97
N PRO A 69 -14.18 11.10 14.68
CA PRO A 69 -12.88 11.48 14.12
C PRO A 69 -12.58 12.98 14.13
N ASN A 70 -13.54 13.83 14.52
CA ASN A 70 -13.26 15.25 14.79
C ASN A 70 -12.57 15.47 16.14
N VAL A 71 -12.61 14.48 17.04
CA VAL A 71 -11.82 14.48 18.27
C VAL A 71 -10.43 13.98 17.92
N ILE A 72 -9.45 14.85 18.15
CA ILE A 72 -8.03 14.60 17.90
C ILE A 72 -7.32 14.66 19.24
N ASP A 73 -6.48 13.67 19.52
CA ASP A 73 -5.71 13.62 20.76
C ASP A 73 -4.45 14.51 20.70
N ALA A 74 -3.63 14.48 21.76
CA ALA A 74 -2.43 15.30 21.85
C ALA A 74 -1.35 14.93 20.81
N ASN A 75 -1.42 13.71 20.28
CA ASN A 75 -0.50 13.19 19.28
C ASN A 75 -1.08 13.32 17.85
N GLY A 76 -2.21 14.00 17.67
CA GLY A 76 -2.79 14.17 16.34
C GLY A 76 -3.63 12.98 15.87
N GLU A 77 -3.85 11.98 16.72
CA GLU A 77 -4.65 10.81 16.40
C GLU A 77 -6.15 11.13 16.48
N ARG A 78 -6.88 10.79 15.43
CA ARG A 78 -8.35 10.90 15.39
C ARG A 78 -9.02 9.70 16.04
N GLN A 79 -10.10 9.92 16.80
CA GLN A 79 -10.90 8.80 17.31
C GLN A 79 -11.66 8.08 16.19
N ILE A 80 -11.18 6.89 15.79
CA ILE A 80 -11.76 6.05 14.75
C ILE A 80 -12.29 4.71 15.31
N ALA A 81 -13.13 4.04 14.53
CA ALA A 81 -13.69 2.72 14.85
C ALA A 81 -12.78 1.57 14.37
N SER A 82 -11.57 1.52 14.93
CA SER A 82 -10.60 0.45 14.69
C SER A 82 -9.64 0.30 15.87
N HIS A 83 -9.07 -0.89 16.03
CA HIS A 83 -7.93 -1.16 16.89
C HIS A 83 -6.58 -0.81 16.25
N TYR A 84 -6.55 -0.59 14.93
CA TYR A 84 -5.34 -0.40 14.15
C TYR A 84 -5.41 0.92 13.40
N TYR A 85 -4.43 1.79 13.62
CA TYR A 85 -4.44 3.12 13.03
C TYR A 85 -3.78 3.12 11.65
N PRO A 86 -4.48 3.47 10.55
CA PRO A 86 -3.88 3.51 9.22
C PRO A 86 -2.64 4.41 9.22
N LYS A 87 -1.55 3.96 8.61
CA LYS A 87 -0.28 4.72 8.56
C LYS A 87 -0.48 6.09 7.92
N ILE A 88 -1.36 6.17 6.92
CA ILE A 88 -1.74 7.41 6.23
C ILE A 88 -2.93 8.15 6.85
N GLY A 89 -3.33 7.79 8.08
CA GLY A 89 -4.50 8.32 8.78
C GLY A 89 -5.84 7.97 8.13
N PRO A 90 -6.99 8.35 8.73
CA PRO A 90 -8.29 8.07 8.14
C PRO A 90 -8.54 8.94 6.92
N TYR A 91 -8.96 8.29 5.84
CA TYR A 91 -9.03 8.86 4.50
C TYR A 91 -10.43 8.75 3.86
N ALA A 92 -10.58 9.29 2.66
CA ALA A 92 -11.71 8.96 1.78
C ALA A 92 -11.24 7.97 0.70
N SER A 93 -12.05 6.95 0.41
CA SER A 93 -11.67 5.85 -0.50
C SER A 93 -11.50 6.29 -1.95
N ASN A 94 -12.09 7.43 -2.34
CA ASN A 94 -11.96 8.02 -3.67
C ASN A 94 -10.89 9.13 -3.76
N ASP A 95 -10.07 9.32 -2.72
CA ASP A 95 -8.94 10.25 -2.80
C ASP A 95 -7.90 9.67 -3.77
N PRO A 96 -7.56 10.39 -4.87
CA PRO A 96 -6.67 9.87 -5.90
C PRO A 96 -5.26 9.57 -5.39
N GLN A 97 -4.79 10.29 -4.37
CA GLN A 97 -3.46 10.07 -3.79
C GLN A 97 -3.46 8.82 -2.90
N VAL A 98 -4.59 8.51 -2.25
CA VAL A 98 -4.76 7.28 -1.48
C VAL A 98 -4.84 6.07 -2.42
N ILE A 99 -5.57 6.18 -3.53
CA ILE A 99 -5.65 5.12 -4.53
C ILE A 99 -4.27 4.84 -5.15
N GLU A 100 -3.51 5.88 -5.50
CA GLU A 100 -2.13 5.71 -5.98
C GLU A 100 -1.26 4.98 -4.95
N TYR A 101 -1.30 5.42 -3.69
CA TYR A 101 -0.57 4.78 -2.59
C TYR A 101 -0.94 3.29 -2.46
N HIS A 102 -2.24 2.96 -2.44
CA HIS A 102 -2.71 1.58 -2.34
C HIS A 102 -2.24 0.71 -3.52
N LEU A 103 -2.45 1.17 -4.75
CA LEU A 103 -2.15 0.38 -5.95
C LEU A 103 -0.64 0.20 -6.15
N LEU A 104 0.19 1.19 -5.85
CA LEU A 104 1.65 1.06 -5.91
C LEU A 104 2.19 0.09 -4.86
N LEU A 105 1.70 0.14 -3.62
CA LEU A 105 2.08 -0.82 -2.59
C LEU A 105 1.69 -2.25 -2.98
N MET A 106 0.48 -2.44 -3.50
CA MET A 106 0.04 -3.75 -3.99
C MET A 106 0.91 -4.27 -5.13
N LYS A 107 1.20 -3.41 -6.12
CA LYS A 107 2.06 -3.72 -7.26
C LYS A 107 3.44 -4.17 -6.81
N LEU A 108 4.11 -3.37 -5.97
CA LEU A 108 5.46 -3.68 -5.47
C LEU A 108 5.49 -4.88 -4.51
N SER A 109 4.33 -5.32 -4.02
CA SER A 109 4.18 -6.57 -3.26
C SER A 109 3.95 -7.80 -4.15
N GLY A 110 3.73 -7.63 -5.46
CA GLY A 110 3.43 -8.72 -6.40
C GLY A 110 1.96 -9.18 -6.36
N ILE A 111 1.06 -8.35 -5.84
CA ILE A 111 -0.39 -8.60 -5.92
C ILE A 111 -0.83 -8.34 -7.38
N ASP A 112 -1.60 -9.25 -7.97
CA ASP A 112 -2.02 -9.18 -9.38
C ASP A 112 -3.22 -8.25 -9.61
N GLY A 113 -4.04 -8.02 -8.57
CA GLY A 113 -5.28 -7.27 -8.71
C GLY A 113 -6.07 -7.12 -7.43
N VAL A 114 -7.16 -6.36 -7.51
CA VAL A 114 -8.09 -6.10 -6.39
C VAL A 114 -9.44 -6.79 -6.61
N MET A 115 -9.97 -7.43 -5.56
CA MET A 115 -11.34 -7.92 -5.50
C MET A 115 -12.16 -6.93 -4.69
N LEU A 116 -12.93 -6.08 -5.36
CA LEU A 116 -13.68 -5.00 -4.72
C LEU A 116 -14.91 -5.55 -4.01
N ASN A 117 -15.05 -5.29 -2.70
CA ASN A 117 -16.30 -5.57 -2.01
C ASN A 117 -17.39 -4.64 -2.55
N TRP A 118 -18.33 -5.18 -3.33
CA TRP A 118 -19.14 -4.41 -4.25
C TRP A 118 -20.63 -4.48 -3.93
N TYR A 119 -21.20 -3.33 -3.58
CA TYR A 119 -22.54 -3.19 -3.00
C TYR A 119 -23.64 -2.92 -4.03
N GLY A 120 -23.29 -2.81 -5.31
CA GLY A 120 -24.25 -2.52 -6.36
C GLY A 120 -24.40 -1.05 -6.71
N GLN A 121 -25.15 -0.80 -7.80
CA GLN A 121 -25.73 0.51 -8.09
C GLN A 121 -27.01 0.76 -7.27
N GLN A 122 -27.68 -0.32 -6.86
CA GLN A 122 -28.86 -0.29 -6.00
C GLN A 122 -28.60 -1.16 -4.78
N GLY A 123 -28.86 -0.61 -3.59
CA GLY A 123 -28.60 -1.27 -2.31
C GLY A 123 -29.43 -0.67 -1.17
N THR A 124 -29.55 -1.41 -0.07
CA THR A 124 -30.32 -1.06 1.13
C THR A 124 -29.52 -0.36 2.23
N ASN A 125 -28.19 -0.32 2.10
CA ASN A 125 -27.22 0.18 3.07
C ASN A 125 -27.17 1.71 3.23
N GLY A 126 -28.01 2.46 2.50
CA GLY A 126 -28.16 3.92 2.67
C GLY A 126 -27.00 4.78 2.13
N ASP A 127 -25.86 4.18 1.86
CA ASP A 127 -24.65 4.80 1.31
C ASP A 127 -24.18 4.18 -0.02
N VAL A 128 -25.01 3.36 -0.66
CA VAL A 128 -24.69 2.66 -1.92
C VAL A 128 -24.16 3.58 -3.03
N ALA A 129 -24.63 4.83 -3.10
CA ALA A 129 -24.14 5.79 -4.09
C ALA A 129 -22.67 6.20 -3.86
N ASN A 130 -22.27 6.35 -2.59
CA ASN A 130 -20.89 6.65 -2.21
C ASN A 130 -20.00 5.44 -2.49
N LEU A 131 -20.45 4.24 -2.11
CA LEU A 131 -19.73 2.99 -2.36
C LEU A 131 -19.51 2.73 -3.84
N LEU A 132 -20.52 3.00 -4.69
CA LEU A 132 -20.38 2.92 -6.13
C LEU A 132 -19.37 3.95 -6.65
N THR A 133 -19.43 5.18 -6.16
CA THR A 133 -18.48 6.26 -6.53
C THR A 133 -17.04 5.86 -6.19
N ASN A 134 -16.83 5.31 -5.00
CA ASN A 134 -15.52 4.86 -4.52
C ASN A 134 -15.02 3.63 -5.27
N SER A 135 -15.90 2.67 -5.55
CA SER A 135 -15.57 1.50 -6.39
C SER A 135 -15.12 1.94 -7.78
N ASN A 136 -15.85 2.86 -8.41
CA ASN A 136 -15.49 3.41 -9.71
C ASN A 136 -14.16 4.18 -9.66
N ALA A 137 -13.89 4.92 -8.59
CA ALA A 137 -12.67 5.70 -8.45
C ALA A 137 -11.41 4.81 -8.50
N ILE A 138 -11.40 3.69 -7.78
CA ILE A 138 -10.28 2.74 -7.83
C ILE A 138 -10.22 2.00 -9.17
N VAL A 139 -11.36 1.52 -9.70
CA VAL A 139 -11.43 0.87 -11.03
C VAL A 139 -10.78 1.72 -12.11
N ASN A 140 -11.13 3.01 -12.17
CA ASN A 140 -10.61 3.97 -13.15
C ASN A 140 -9.09 4.20 -13.07
N ARG A 141 -8.42 3.75 -12.01
CA ARG A 141 -6.98 3.89 -11.80
C ARG A 141 -6.23 2.58 -11.92
N THR A 142 -6.91 1.45 -12.11
CA THR A 142 -6.24 0.14 -12.16
C THR A 142 -5.31 -0.01 -13.36
N ASP A 143 -5.73 0.44 -14.55
CA ASP A 143 -4.89 0.46 -15.76
C ASP A 143 -3.63 1.31 -15.58
N ASP A 144 -3.77 2.47 -14.92
CA ASP A 144 -2.64 3.38 -14.65
C ASP A 144 -1.49 2.69 -13.92
N PHE A 145 -1.76 1.65 -13.11
CA PHE A 145 -0.77 0.91 -12.35
C PHE A 145 -0.57 -0.54 -12.81
N GLY A 146 -1.19 -0.94 -13.93
CA GLY A 146 -1.14 -2.30 -14.45
C GLY A 146 -1.76 -3.34 -13.50
N MET A 147 -2.74 -2.93 -12.71
CA MET A 147 -3.45 -3.79 -11.76
C MET A 147 -4.71 -4.35 -12.41
N LYS A 148 -5.07 -5.60 -12.09
CA LYS A 148 -6.37 -6.17 -12.47
C LYS A 148 -7.43 -5.87 -11.41
N PHE A 149 -8.70 -6.01 -11.75
CA PHE A 149 -9.78 -5.93 -10.78
C PHE A 149 -10.93 -6.90 -11.03
N GLY A 150 -11.60 -7.30 -9.96
CA GLY A 150 -12.83 -8.07 -9.97
C GLY A 150 -13.77 -7.57 -8.89
N VAL A 151 -14.93 -8.21 -8.74
CA VAL A 151 -15.92 -7.81 -7.74
C VAL A 151 -16.33 -8.98 -6.86
N VAL A 152 -16.57 -8.67 -5.59
CA VAL A 152 -17.22 -9.52 -4.60
C VAL A 152 -18.60 -8.93 -4.35
N PHE A 153 -19.60 -9.48 -5.02
CA PHE A 153 -20.96 -8.95 -4.98
C PHE A 153 -21.63 -9.23 -3.63
N GLU A 154 -22.05 -8.17 -2.96
CA GLU A 154 -22.75 -8.21 -1.68
C GLU A 154 -24.27 -8.36 -1.89
N ASP A 155 -24.71 -9.58 -2.25
CA ASP A 155 -26.11 -9.85 -2.60
C ASP A 155 -27.09 -9.49 -1.46
N ARG A 156 -26.62 -9.51 -0.20
CA ARG A 156 -27.37 -9.10 0.99
C ARG A 156 -27.94 -7.68 0.96
N PHE A 157 -27.35 -6.78 0.18
CA PHE A 157 -27.84 -5.40 0.10
C PHE A 157 -28.82 -5.17 -1.05
N ALA A 158 -29.03 -6.15 -1.93
CA ALA A 158 -30.10 -6.06 -2.93
C ALA A 158 -31.45 -6.41 -2.30
N ALA A 159 -32.37 -5.44 -2.23
CA ALA A 159 -33.67 -5.61 -1.57
C ALA A 159 -34.59 -6.66 -2.24
N ASN A 160 -34.36 -6.94 -3.52
CA ASN A 160 -35.11 -7.90 -4.32
C ASN A 160 -34.33 -8.28 -5.58
N ILE A 161 -34.84 -9.28 -6.30
CA ILE A 161 -34.17 -9.83 -7.48
C ILE A 161 -33.96 -8.82 -8.61
N GLU A 162 -34.84 -7.83 -8.78
CA GLU A 162 -34.67 -6.81 -9.82
C GLU A 162 -33.51 -5.85 -9.51
N GLN A 163 -33.24 -5.58 -8.22
CA GLN A 163 -32.03 -4.84 -7.84
C GLN A 163 -30.77 -5.66 -8.13
N ALA A 164 -30.75 -6.95 -7.77
CA ALA A 164 -29.61 -7.83 -8.07
C ALA A 164 -29.35 -7.94 -9.58
N LYS A 165 -30.41 -8.10 -10.39
CA LYS A 165 -30.34 -8.07 -11.86
C LYS A 165 -29.80 -6.75 -12.39
N THR A 166 -30.27 -5.62 -11.83
CA THR A 166 -29.77 -4.28 -12.21
C THR A 166 -28.29 -4.14 -11.87
N ASN A 167 -27.86 -4.66 -10.73
CA ASN A 167 -26.47 -4.64 -10.31
C ASN A 167 -25.58 -5.48 -11.25
N VAL A 168 -25.97 -6.72 -11.59
CA VAL A 168 -25.19 -7.52 -12.55
C VAL A 168 -25.17 -6.88 -13.95
N ARG A 169 -26.28 -6.25 -14.39
CA ARG A 169 -26.28 -5.50 -15.65
C ARG A 169 -25.32 -4.31 -15.62
N TYR A 170 -25.18 -3.64 -14.47
CA TYR A 170 -24.18 -2.58 -14.30
C TYR A 170 -22.76 -3.13 -14.50
N LEU A 171 -22.43 -4.28 -13.89
CA LEU A 171 -21.12 -4.91 -14.06
C LEU A 171 -20.84 -5.24 -15.53
N LYS A 172 -21.82 -5.81 -16.25
CA LYS A 172 -21.71 -6.03 -17.69
C LYS A 172 -21.42 -4.75 -18.46
N ASP A 173 -22.22 -3.71 -18.23
CA ASP A 173 -22.20 -2.51 -19.06
C ASP A 173 -20.99 -1.61 -18.75
N ASN A 174 -20.38 -1.72 -17.57
CA ASN A 174 -19.33 -0.81 -17.11
C ASN A 174 -18.00 -1.49 -16.76
N TYR A 175 -17.99 -2.76 -16.34
CA TYR A 175 -16.78 -3.41 -15.81
C TYR A 175 -16.29 -4.59 -16.66
N PHE A 176 -17.17 -5.50 -17.08
CA PHE A 176 -16.71 -6.75 -17.74
C PHE A 176 -15.96 -6.50 -19.06
N ASN A 177 -16.21 -5.38 -19.74
CA ASN A 177 -15.52 -5.03 -20.98
C ASN A 177 -14.18 -4.31 -20.77
N GLU A 178 -13.83 -3.94 -19.54
CA GLU A 178 -12.55 -3.32 -19.24
C GLU A 178 -11.41 -4.36 -19.38
N PRO A 179 -10.30 -4.04 -20.06
CA PRO A 179 -9.18 -4.98 -20.22
C PRO A 179 -8.54 -5.42 -18.90
N GLU A 180 -8.74 -4.64 -17.83
CA GLU A 180 -8.25 -4.90 -16.48
C GLU A 180 -9.19 -5.80 -15.68
N TYR A 181 -10.39 -6.09 -16.17
CA TYR A 181 -11.31 -7.00 -15.48
C TYR A 181 -10.75 -8.43 -15.45
N ILE A 182 -10.74 -9.04 -14.27
CA ILE A 182 -10.23 -10.41 -14.08
C ILE A 182 -11.16 -11.38 -14.81
N ARG A 183 -10.58 -12.11 -15.75
CA ARG A 183 -11.23 -13.18 -16.52
C ARG A 183 -10.52 -14.49 -16.26
N TYR A 184 -11.26 -15.59 -16.18
CA TYR A 184 -10.73 -16.90 -15.79
C TYR A 184 -11.15 -18.01 -16.77
N GLY A 185 -10.33 -19.06 -16.84
CA GLY A 185 -10.59 -20.25 -17.65
C GLY A 185 -10.37 -20.05 -19.15
N VAL A 186 -10.65 -21.11 -19.92
CA VAL A 186 -10.44 -21.14 -21.38
C VAL A 186 -11.41 -20.20 -22.12
N GLY A 187 -12.59 -19.96 -21.54
CA GLY A 187 -13.58 -19.02 -22.07
C GLY A 187 -13.22 -17.55 -21.86
N GLU A 188 -12.23 -17.27 -21.00
CA GLU A 188 -11.97 -15.92 -20.47
C GLU A 188 -13.24 -15.30 -19.89
N ASP A 189 -14.01 -16.07 -19.12
CA ASP A 189 -15.28 -15.63 -18.54
C ASP A 189 -15.01 -14.64 -17.39
N PRO A 190 -15.81 -13.57 -17.20
CA PRO A 190 -15.63 -12.63 -16.10
C PRO A 190 -15.71 -13.35 -14.75
N LEU A 191 -14.70 -13.14 -13.90
CA LEU A 191 -14.66 -13.68 -12.55
C LEU A 191 -15.48 -12.81 -11.60
N MET A 192 -16.54 -13.37 -11.04
CA MET A 192 -17.37 -12.69 -10.06
C MET A 192 -17.45 -13.53 -8.79
N PHE A 193 -17.14 -12.94 -7.64
CA PHE A 193 -17.43 -13.56 -6.35
C PHE A 193 -18.80 -13.07 -5.86
N VAL A 194 -19.46 -13.85 -5.02
CA VAL A 194 -20.61 -13.39 -4.22
C VAL A 194 -20.31 -13.62 -2.75
N PHE A 195 -20.42 -12.59 -1.92
CA PHE A 195 -20.29 -12.71 -0.47
C PHE A 195 -21.57 -13.35 0.11
N GLY A 196 -21.70 -14.66 -0.12
CA GLY A 196 -22.92 -15.42 0.09
C GLY A 196 -22.98 -16.63 -0.86
N PRO A 197 -24.17 -16.96 -1.41
CA PRO A 197 -25.41 -16.16 -1.42
C PRO A 197 -26.12 -16.04 -0.07
N ILE A 198 -26.41 -14.82 0.38
CA ILE A 198 -27.12 -14.58 1.66
C ILE A 198 -28.61 -14.32 1.43
N THR A 199 -28.98 -13.50 0.43
CA THR A 199 -30.38 -13.12 0.19
C THR A 199 -31.05 -13.99 -0.86
N PHE A 200 -30.32 -14.36 -1.91
CA PHE A 200 -30.86 -15.19 -2.98
C PHE A 200 -30.38 -16.64 -2.83
N GLN A 201 -31.09 -17.43 -2.03
CA GLN A 201 -30.66 -18.79 -1.68
C GLN A 201 -31.29 -19.88 -2.56
N GLN A 202 -31.75 -19.57 -3.77
CA GLN A 202 -32.37 -20.53 -4.69
C GLN A 202 -31.74 -20.48 -6.09
N PRO A 203 -31.39 -21.63 -6.70
CA PRO A 203 -30.77 -21.66 -8.03
C PRO A 203 -31.56 -20.94 -9.12
N THR A 204 -32.90 -20.95 -9.03
CA THR A 204 -33.77 -20.26 -9.99
C THR A 204 -33.67 -18.74 -9.92
N GLN A 205 -33.25 -18.17 -8.79
CA GLN A 205 -32.95 -16.75 -8.65
C GLN A 205 -31.62 -16.43 -9.31
N TRP A 206 -30.58 -17.23 -9.06
CA TRP A 206 -29.27 -17.07 -9.69
C TRP A 206 -29.31 -17.22 -11.21
N ASN A 207 -30.11 -18.15 -11.75
CA ASN A 207 -30.36 -18.24 -13.18
C ASN A 207 -30.84 -16.92 -13.80
N GLN A 208 -31.63 -16.13 -13.06
CA GLN A 208 -32.14 -14.83 -13.53
C GLN A 208 -31.12 -13.71 -13.33
N ILE A 209 -30.36 -13.75 -12.23
CA ILE A 209 -29.36 -12.75 -11.88
C ILE A 209 -28.19 -12.82 -12.86
N VAL A 210 -27.57 -14.00 -13.04
CA VAL A 210 -26.41 -14.15 -13.93
C VAL A 210 -26.76 -14.01 -15.41
N ALA A 211 -28.02 -14.22 -15.80
CA ALA A 211 -28.46 -13.97 -17.16
C ALA A 211 -28.30 -12.50 -17.60
N GLU A 212 -28.24 -11.57 -16.64
CA GLU A 212 -28.01 -10.15 -16.92
C GLU A 212 -26.54 -9.83 -17.26
N ALA A 213 -25.61 -10.75 -17.00
CA ALA A 213 -24.20 -10.60 -17.34
C ALA A 213 -23.97 -10.53 -18.85
N GLY A 214 -24.88 -11.09 -19.67
CA GLY A 214 -24.79 -11.07 -21.13
C GLY A 214 -23.73 -12.00 -21.74
N GLU A 215 -22.90 -12.62 -20.92
CA GLU A 215 -21.93 -13.67 -21.23
C GLU A 215 -21.85 -14.67 -20.04
N PRO A 216 -21.28 -15.88 -20.21
CA PRO A 216 -21.03 -16.77 -19.08
C PRO A 216 -20.12 -16.11 -18.04
N LEU A 217 -20.33 -16.42 -16.76
CA LEU A 217 -19.48 -15.97 -15.66
C LEU A 217 -18.68 -17.16 -15.10
N THR A 218 -17.52 -16.88 -14.52
CA THR A 218 -16.95 -17.75 -13.49
C THR A 218 -17.42 -17.23 -12.13
N LEU A 219 -18.43 -17.88 -11.53
CA LEU A 219 -19.03 -17.44 -10.25
C LEU A 219 -18.50 -18.28 -9.07
N LEU A 220 -17.90 -17.61 -8.09
CA LEU A 220 -17.47 -18.24 -6.84
C LEU A 220 -18.34 -17.77 -5.66
N THR A 221 -18.87 -18.72 -4.89
CA THR A 221 -19.63 -18.47 -3.65
C THR A 221 -18.74 -18.56 -2.42
N LEU A 222 -19.26 -18.19 -1.25
CA LEU A 222 -18.62 -18.55 0.02
C LEU A 222 -18.55 -20.08 0.19
N PRO A 223 -17.70 -20.57 1.12
CA PRO A 223 -17.52 -21.99 1.33
C PRO A 223 -18.83 -22.68 1.69
N TYR A 224 -19.10 -23.81 1.03
CA TYR A 224 -20.32 -24.61 1.18
C TYR A 224 -21.65 -23.95 0.75
N GLU A 225 -21.60 -22.81 0.07
CA GLU A 225 -22.79 -22.06 -0.40
C GLU A 225 -23.06 -22.22 -1.92
N SER A 226 -22.34 -23.12 -2.61
CA SER A 226 -22.58 -23.31 -4.06
C SER A 226 -23.95 -23.89 -4.39
N ASN A 227 -24.61 -24.59 -3.46
CA ASN A 227 -25.91 -25.21 -3.74
C ASN A 227 -27.02 -24.16 -3.95
N GLU A 228 -26.88 -23.02 -3.30
CA GLU A 228 -27.77 -21.86 -3.33
C GLU A 228 -27.77 -21.20 -4.71
N ALA A 229 -26.60 -21.16 -5.37
CA ALA A 229 -26.42 -20.72 -6.76
C ALA A 229 -26.63 -21.84 -7.80
N GLY A 230 -26.59 -23.11 -7.36
CA GLY A 230 -26.83 -24.29 -8.18
C GLY A 230 -25.81 -24.44 -9.30
N GLN A 231 -26.28 -24.73 -10.52
CA GLN A 231 -25.40 -24.91 -11.69
C GLN A 231 -24.63 -23.63 -12.10
N ASN A 232 -24.97 -22.47 -11.53
CA ASN A 232 -24.30 -21.21 -11.84
C ASN A 232 -23.02 -21.03 -11.03
N ALA A 233 -22.77 -21.80 -9.97
CA ALA A 233 -21.54 -21.72 -9.20
C ALA A 233 -20.48 -22.64 -9.80
N ASP A 234 -19.35 -22.05 -10.22
CA ASP A 234 -18.19 -22.77 -10.75
C ASP A 234 -17.23 -23.20 -9.64
N GLY A 235 -17.31 -22.52 -8.49
CA GLY A 235 -16.36 -22.70 -7.41
C GLY A 235 -16.75 -22.01 -6.11
N GLU A 236 -15.79 -21.99 -5.19
CA GLU A 236 -15.91 -21.31 -3.91
C GLU A 236 -14.62 -20.55 -3.58
N PHE A 237 -14.76 -19.45 -2.83
CA PHE A 237 -13.62 -18.73 -2.26
C PHE A 237 -13.66 -18.83 -0.73
N GLN A 238 -12.50 -19.08 -0.11
CA GLN A 238 -12.40 -19.12 1.34
C GLN A 238 -12.52 -17.72 1.96
N TRP A 239 -13.01 -17.69 3.20
CA TRP A 239 -13.07 -16.49 4.03
C TRP A 239 -12.52 -16.79 5.44
N ILE A 240 -12.33 -15.73 6.22
CA ILE A 240 -11.84 -15.79 7.59
C ILE A 240 -12.93 -16.36 8.49
N TRP A 241 -12.63 -17.44 9.22
CA TRP A 241 -13.55 -18.04 10.18
C TRP A 241 -12.83 -18.96 11.16
N GLU A 242 -13.35 -19.03 12.38
CA GLU A 242 -13.09 -20.13 13.30
C GLU A 242 -14.24 -20.41 14.26
N ASP A 243 -14.14 -21.55 14.95
CA ASP A 243 -14.85 -21.84 16.18
C ASP A 243 -13.96 -21.44 17.35
N GLU A 244 -14.24 -20.28 17.95
CA GLU A 244 -13.51 -19.71 19.10
C GLU A 244 -13.27 -20.72 20.23
N THR A 245 -14.21 -21.64 20.47
CA THR A 245 -14.07 -22.64 21.55
C THR A 245 -12.99 -23.69 21.26
N LYS A 246 -12.55 -23.78 20.00
CA LYS A 246 -11.56 -24.74 19.51
C LYS A 246 -10.26 -24.08 19.06
N ASP A 247 -10.23 -22.76 18.88
CA ASP A 247 -9.07 -22.01 18.36
C ASP A 247 -8.51 -22.70 17.10
N ASN A 248 -9.37 -22.81 16.09
CA ASN A 248 -9.20 -23.78 15.01
C ASN A 248 -9.14 -23.16 13.61
N HIS A 249 -8.86 -21.87 13.50
CA HIS A 249 -8.82 -21.16 12.21
C HIS A 249 -7.99 -21.89 11.13
N LEU A 250 -6.78 -22.38 11.45
CA LEU A 250 -5.96 -23.16 10.49
C LEU A 250 -6.56 -24.51 10.12
N GLN A 251 -7.21 -25.18 11.08
CA GLN A 251 -7.87 -26.46 10.83
C GLN A 251 -9.04 -26.29 9.87
N VAL A 252 -9.79 -25.19 9.99
CA VAL A 252 -10.91 -24.84 9.10
C VAL A 252 -10.42 -24.67 7.67
N LEU A 253 -9.34 -23.90 7.48
CA LEU A 253 -8.75 -23.73 6.17
C LEU A 253 -8.28 -25.07 5.59
N THR A 254 -7.62 -25.89 6.42
CA THR A 254 -7.12 -27.21 6.05
C THR A 254 -8.26 -28.17 5.68
N ASP A 255 -9.36 -28.15 6.43
CA ASP A 255 -10.52 -29.01 6.20
C ASP A 255 -11.23 -28.65 4.90
N PHE A 256 -11.38 -27.36 4.61
CA PHE A 256 -11.88 -26.92 3.31
C PHE A 256 -10.98 -27.43 2.17
N LEU A 257 -9.67 -27.21 2.26
CA LEU A 257 -8.71 -27.63 1.23
C LEU A 257 -8.66 -29.15 1.03
N ASN A 258 -8.90 -29.94 2.08
CA ASN A 258 -8.85 -31.40 1.99
C ASN A 258 -10.18 -32.04 1.62
N ASN A 259 -11.31 -31.49 2.10
CA ASN A 259 -12.61 -32.15 2.02
C ASN A 259 -13.56 -31.47 1.03
N ARG A 260 -13.40 -30.16 0.76
CA ARG A 260 -14.29 -29.39 -0.11
C ARG A 260 -13.66 -29.08 -1.46
N ALA A 261 -12.45 -28.49 -1.46
CA ALA A 261 -11.75 -28.05 -2.67
C ALA A 261 -11.64 -29.13 -3.77
N PRO A 262 -11.37 -30.42 -3.49
CA PRO A 262 -11.26 -31.44 -4.54
C PRO A 262 -12.54 -31.69 -5.35
N GLY A 263 -13.70 -31.23 -4.86
CA GLY A 263 -14.99 -31.35 -5.54
C GLY A 263 -15.42 -30.11 -6.31
N LEU A 264 -14.62 -29.04 -6.30
CA LEU A 264 -14.91 -27.76 -6.95
C LEU A 264 -14.12 -27.64 -8.26
N SER A 265 -14.65 -26.88 -9.22
CA SER A 265 -13.94 -26.63 -10.48
C SER A 265 -12.95 -25.48 -10.36
N VAL A 266 -13.30 -24.47 -9.55
CA VAL A 266 -12.45 -23.31 -9.26
C VAL A 266 -12.39 -23.10 -7.75
N VAL A 267 -11.20 -22.85 -7.22
CA VAL A 267 -10.98 -22.64 -5.78
C VAL A 267 -10.11 -21.40 -5.57
N SER A 268 -10.64 -20.44 -4.82
CA SER A 268 -9.81 -19.37 -4.25
C SER A 268 -9.49 -19.70 -2.80
N GLY A 269 -8.21 -19.88 -2.50
CA GLY A 269 -7.73 -19.92 -1.12
C GLY A 269 -7.84 -18.55 -0.44
N VAL A 270 -7.54 -18.48 0.85
CA VAL A 270 -7.45 -17.23 1.59
C VAL A 270 -6.20 -17.19 2.46
N ALA A 271 -5.58 -16.01 2.57
CA ALA A 271 -4.60 -15.68 3.60
C ALA A 271 -4.99 -14.36 4.26
N TYR A 272 -4.73 -14.26 5.56
CA TYR A 272 -5.13 -13.12 6.39
C TYR A 272 -4.19 -12.99 7.59
N PRO A 273 -3.99 -11.77 8.11
CA PRO A 273 -3.06 -11.52 9.21
C PRO A 273 -3.65 -11.78 10.59
N GLY A 274 -4.97 -11.77 10.73
CA GLY A 274 -5.69 -11.89 12.00
C GLY A 274 -7.15 -11.47 11.82
N PHE A 275 -7.90 -11.46 12.92
CA PHE A 275 -9.26 -10.96 13.00
C PHE A 275 -9.52 -10.46 14.42
N ASN A 276 -9.77 -9.15 14.57
CA ASN A 276 -10.03 -8.51 15.85
C ASN A 276 -11.01 -7.34 15.62
N ASP A 277 -12.31 -7.62 15.83
CA ASP A 277 -13.37 -6.70 15.45
C ASP A 277 -13.62 -5.56 16.44
N TYR A 278 -14.02 -4.41 15.90
CA TYR A 278 -14.38 -3.21 16.66
C TYR A 278 -15.89 -3.05 16.87
N TYR A 279 -16.71 -4.07 16.57
CA TYR A 279 -18.15 -3.90 16.48
C TYR A 279 -18.81 -3.64 17.84
N GLN A 280 -18.38 -4.34 18.89
CA GLN A 280 -18.88 -4.10 20.24
C GLN A 280 -18.51 -2.71 20.74
N GLU A 281 -17.23 -2.34 20.62
CA GLU A 281 -16.69 -1.05 21.07
C GLU A 281 -17.28 0.12 20.27
N GLY A 282 -17.49 -0.11 18.97
CA GLY A 282 -18.17 0.77 18.05
C GLY A 282 -19.67 0.91 18.29
N GLY A 283 -20.27 0.11 19.18
CA GLY A 283 -21.67 0.23 19.57
C GLY A 283 -22.65 -0.43 18.61
N LEU A 284 -22.23 -1.45 17.86
CA LEU A 284 -23.12 -2.22 16.99
C LEU A 284 -23.75 -3.43 17.69
N GLY A 285 -23.21 -3.83 18.85
CA GLY A 285 -23.80 -4.84 19.74
C GLY A 285 -23.71 -6.29 19.25
N ASN A 286 -23.30 -6.51 18.00
CA ASN A 286 -22.95 -7.82 17.46
C ASN A 286 -21.44 -7.99 17.59
N VAL A 287 -20.99 -8.99 18.35
CA VAL A 287 -19.59 -9.47 18.32
C VAL A 287 -19.57 -10.58 17.27
N VAL A 288 -18.59 -10.54 16.35
CA VAL A 288 -18.31 -11.76 15.59
C VAL A 288 -17.66 -12.70 16.60
N PRO A 289 -18.23 -13.90 16.86
CA PRO A 289 -17.95 -14.65 18.09
C PRO A 289 -16.62 -15.42 18.02
N PHE A 290 -15.57 -14.78 17.49
CA PHE A 290 -14.20 -15.27 17.48
C PHE A 290 -13.18 -14.14 17.33
N GLU A 291 -11.95 -14.37 17.78
CA GLU A 291 -10.79 -13.48 17.58
C GLU A 291 -9.60 -14.33 17.13
N ILE A 292 -9.03 -14.01 15.96
CA ILE A 292 -7.80 -14.66 15.49
C ILE A 292 -6.63 -13.69 15.76
N PRO A 293 -5.70 -14.03 16.66
CA PRO A 293 -4.60 -13.13 17.00
C PRO A 293 -3.68 -12.91 15.79
N HIS A 294 -3.07 -11.73 15.71
CA HIS A 294 -2.09 -11.44 14.67
C HIS A 294 -0.72 -12.09 14.93
N ASP A 295 -0.41 -12.40 16.19
CA ASP A 295 0.81 -13.05 16.65
C ASP A 295 2.09 -12.47 16.02
N ASN A 296 2.19 -11.14 15.96
CA ASN A 296 3.30 -10.42 15.34
C ASN A 296 3.60 -10.91 13.91
N GLY A 297 2.53 -11.14 13.13
CA GLY A 297 2.60 -11.61 11.75
C GLY A 297 2.76 -13.12 11.57
N GLN A 298 2.80 -13.93 12.63
CA GLN A 298 2.87 -15.39 12.51
C GLN A 298 1.61 -16.00 11.90
N THR A 299 0.44 -15.45 12.19
CA THR A 299 -0.84 -15.89 11.60
C THR A 299 -0.83 -15.74 10.07
N LEU A 300 -0.34 -14.61 9.56
CA LEU A 300 -0.16 -14.42 8.12
C LEU A 300 0.83 -15.45 7.54
N ALA A 301 1.98 -15.63 8.18
CA ALA A 301 2.99 -16.59 7.74
C ALA A 301 2.42 -18.02 7.65
N GLN A 302 1.58 -18.42 8.61
CA GLN A 302 0.94 -19.73 8.63
C GLN A 302 -0.12 -19.89 7.53
N THR A 303 -0.98 -18.89 7.32
CA THR A 303 -2.01 -18.95 6.28
C THR A 303 -1.40 -18.93 4.86
N LEU A 304 -0.35 -18.14 4.63
CA LEU A 304 0.43 -18.15 3.39
C LEU A 304 1.15 -19.49 3.17
N ALA A 305 1.77 -20.05 4.21
CA ALA A 305 2.42 -21.35 4.12
C ALA A 305 1.42 -22.46 3.78
N LEU A 306 0.21 -22.42 4.34
CA LEU A 306 -0.85 -23.36 4.02
C LEU A 306 -1.30 -23.26 2.55
N ALA A 307 -1.46 -22.03 2.03
CA ALA A 307 -1.76 -21.78 0.62
C ALA A 307 -0.65 -22.34 -0.29
N GLN A 308 0.62 -22.06 0.03
CA GLN A 308 1.77 -22.55 -0.74
C GLN A 308 1.83 -24.09 -0.78
N GLN A 309 1.65 -24.73 0.38
CA GLN A 309 1.68 -26.19 0.53
C GLN A 309 0.53 -26.88 -0.23
N ASN A 310 -0.58 -26.18 -0.44
CA ASN A 310 -1.75 -26.67 -1.16
C ASN A 310 -1.95 -25.99 -2.52
N SER A 311 -0.89 -25.42 -3.09
CA SER A 311 -0.92 -24.70 -4.39
C SER A 311 -1.49 -25.51 -5.55
N SER A 312 -1.47 -26.84 -5.48
CA SER A 312 -2.10 -27.71 -6.49
C SER A 312 -3.62 -27.87 -6.35
N LYS A 313 -4.21 -27.33 -5.28
CA LYS A 313 -5.65 -27.40 -4.97
C LYS A 313 -6.35 -26.03 -5.02
N ILE A 314 -5.61 -24.97 -5.29
CA ILE A 314 -6.12 -23.60 -5.37
C ILE A 314 -5.73 -23.01 -6.73
N ASP A 315 -6.66 -22.29 -7.34
CA ASP A 315 -6.45 -21.61 -8.62
C ASP A 315 -5.93 -20.19 -8.42
N MET A 316 -6.30 -19.59 -7.29
CA MET A 316 -5.92 -18.25 -6.87
C MET A 316 -5.94 -18.14 -5.35
N LEU A 317 -5.30 -17.09 -4.85
CA LEU A 317 -5.27 -16.73 -3.43
C LEU A 317 -5.89 -15.35 -3.25
N GLN A 318 -6.91 -15.26 -2.41
CA GLN A 318 -7.41 -13.98 -1.91
C GLN A 318 -6.65 -13.59 -0.64
N LEU A 319 -6.27 -12.33 -0.54
CA LEU A 319 -5.79 -11.71 0.70
C LEU A 319 -6.95 -10.96 1.35
N ALA A 320 -7.32 -11.35 2.56
CA ALA A 320 -8.44 -10.76 3.30
C ALA A 320 -7.89 -9.99 4.51
N THR A 321 -7.86 -8.66 4.49
CA THR A 321 -8.30 -7.71 3.44
C THR A 321 -7.34 -6.53 3.35
N TRP A 322 -7.41 -5.69 2.31
CA TRP A 322 -6.57 -4.49 2.26
C TRP A 322 -6.82 -3.60 3.48
N ASN A 323 -8.08 -3.23 3.71
CA ASN A 323 -8.44 -2.12 4.60
C ASN A 323 -9.73 -2.33 5.40
N ASP A 324 -10.13 -3.57 5.72
CA ASP A 324 -11.19 -3.75 6.72
C ASP A 324 -10.64 -3.50 8.14
N PHE A 325 -10.47 -2.21 8.44
CA PHE A 325 -10.02 -1.73 9.74
C PHE A 325 -10.98 -2.07 10.88
N SER A 326 -12.28 -2.21 10.58
CA SER A 326 -13.27 -2.57 11.58
C SER A 326 -13.19 -4.01 12.04
N GLU A 327 -12.71 -4.92 11.18
CA GLU A 327 -12.53 -6.33 11.53
C GLU A 327 -11.10 -6.69 11.94
N GLY A 328 -10.16 -5.74 11.85
CA GLY A 328 -8.77 -6.01 12.19
C GLY A 328 -8.04 -6.85 11.13
N THR A 329 -8.52 -6.94 9.89
CA THR A 329 -7.96 -7.89 8.90
C THR A 329 -7.00 -7.23 7.89
N MET A 330 -6.64 -5.96 8.12
CA MET A 330 -5.93 -5.11 7.15
C MET A 330 -4.51 -5.60 6.80
N PHE A 331 -4.19 -5.53 5.50
CA PHE A 331 -2.83 -5.57 4.97
C PHE A 331 -2.27 -4.17 4.71
N GLU A 332 -3.13 -3.16 4.62
CA GLU A 332 -2.73 -1.76 4.53
C GLU A 332 -1.83 -1.42 5.73
N PRO A 333 -0.68 -0.76 5.50
CA PRO A 333 0.22 -0.38 6.58
C PRO A 333 -0.47 0.40 7.69
N THR A 334 -0.23 -0.01 8.94
CA THR A 334 -0.72 0.69 10.14
C THR A 334 0.44 1.22 10.97
N VAL A 335 0.15 2.02 11.99
CA VAL A 335 1.15 2.45 12.98
C VAL A 335 1.70 1.25 13.75
N GLU A 336 0.87 0.23 14.01
CA GLU A 336 1.22 -0.93 14.81
C GLU A 336 2.05 -1.96 14.03
N THR A 337 1.83 -2.08 12.72
CA THR A 337 2.42 -3.16 11.90
C THR A 337 3.40 -2.67 10.84
N GLY A 338 3.46 -1.36 10.59
CA GLY A 338 4.30 -0.79 9.54
C GLY A 338 4.03 -1.49 8.20
N PHE A 339 5.09 -1.96 7.54
CA PHE A 339 4.99 -2.69 6.27
C PHE A 339 5.12 -4.21 6.42
N ASP A 340 5.11 -4.74 7.65
CA ASP A 340 5.46 -6.15 7.91
C ASP A 340 4.62 -7.15 7.13
N TYR A 341 3.31 -6.90 6.98
CA TYR A 341 2.44 -7.79 6.20
C TYR A 341 2.76 -7.74 4.70
N LEU A 342 3.04 -6.56 4.15
CA LEU A 342 3.42 -6.44 2.74
C LEU A 342 4.79 -7.05 2.45
N LYS A 343 5.74 -6.98 3.39
CA LYS A 343 7.03 -7.69 3.28
C LYS A 343 6.85 -9.19 3.22
N GLN A 344 5.94 -9.75 4.03
CA GLN A 344 5.59 -11.16 3.94
C GLN A 344 4.97 -11.51 2.58
N ILE A 345 4.15 -10.62 2.01
CA ILE A 345 3.61 -10.80 0.65
C ILE A 345 4.73 -10.71 -0.41
N GLN A 346 5.66 -9.75 -0.30
CA GLN A 346 6.83 -9.67 -1.19
C GLN A 346 7.66 -10.96 -1.18
N GLN A 347 7.87 -11.54 0.01
CA GLN A 347 8.55 -12.83 0.17
C GLN A 347 7.75 -13.99 -0.43
N PHE A 348 6.43 -14.01 -0.22
CA PHE A 348 5.54 -15.06 -0.73
C PHE A 348 5.42 -15.06 -2.26
N THR A 349 5.26 -13.88 -2.85
CA THR A 349 5.24 -13.69 -4.32
C THR A 349 6.64 -13.82 -4.92
N GLY A 350 7.65 -13.54 -4.11
CA GLY A 350 9.06 -13.60 -4.43
C GLY A 350 9.45 -12.58 -5.50
N VAL A 351 8.93 -11.36 -5.34
CA VAL A 351 9.38 -10.16 -6.05
C VAL A 351 10.78 -9.74 -5.55
N PRO A 352 11.56 -8.99 -6.33
CA PRO A 352 12.92 -8.60 -5.94
C PRO A 352 12.98 -7.36 -5.01
N TYR A 353 11.82 -6.88 -4.54
CA TYR A 353 11.68 -5.68 -3.73
C TYR A 353 11.54 -6.03 -2.25
N ASP A 354 11.80 -5.07 -1.38
CA ASP A 354 11.64 -5.18 0.07
C ASP A 354 10.95 -3.91 0.63
N GLU A 355 11.06 -3.69 1.92
CA GLU A 355 10.50 -2.54 2.62
C GLU A 355 10.92 -1.19 2.04
N ASP A 356 12.16 -1.06 1.53
CA ASP A 356 12.72 0.18 0.99
C ASP A 356 11.89 0.78 -0.15
N GLU A 357 11.28 -0.07 -0.98
CA GLU A 357 10.39 0.36 -2.06
C GLU A 357 9.00 0.76 -1.53
N LEU A 358 8.51 0.08 -0.49
CA LEU A 358 7.22 0.42 0.14
C LEU A 358 7.30 1.76 0.88
N GLN A 359 8.42 2.01 1.56
CA GLN A 359 8.73 3.31 2.16
C GLN A 359 8.82 4.42 1.10
N LEU A 360 9.34 4.12 -0.09
CA LEU A 360 9.40 5.09 -1.18
C LEU A 360 8.01 5.50 -1.68
N VAL A 361 7.06 4.56 -1.77
CA VAL A 361 5.65 4.85 -2.07
C VAL A 361 5.01 5.70 -0.97
N TYR A 362 5.33 5.41 0.29
CA TYR A 362 4.86 6.22 1.42
C TYR A 362 5.39 7.66 1.37
N ARG A 363 6.69 7.85 1.09
CA ARG A 363 7.29 9.17 0.87
C ARG A 363 6.60 9.94 -0.25
N LEU A 364 6.31 9.29 -1.39
CA LEU A 364 5.54 9.90 -2.48
C LEU A 364 4.17 10.40 -1.99
N TYR A 365 3.44 9.59 -1.21
CA TYR A 365 2.15 10.00 -0.65
C TYR A 365 2.27 11.22 0.27
N VAL A 366 3.25 11.22 1.19
CA VAL A 366 3.49 12.33 2.12
C VAL A 366 3.83 13.61 1.36
N ALA A 367 4.81 13.56 0.45
CA ALA A 367 5.21 14.70 -0.38
C ALA A 367 4.03 15.26 -1.20
N ARG A 368 3.15 14.38 -1.70
CA ARG A 368 1.93 14.80 -2.41
C ARG A 368 0.98 15.59 -1.53
N LYS A 369 0.83 15.22 -0.25
CA LYS A 369 -0.02 15.91 0.72
C LYS A 369 0.60 17.24 1.14
N GLU A 370 1.91 17.30 1.32
CA GLU A 370 2.63 18.49 1.75
C GLU A 370 2.65 19.56 0.66
N HIS A 371 2.96 19.16 -0.57
CA HIS A 371 3.04 20.06 -1.71
C HIS A 371 1.76 20.13 -2.53
N ALA A 372 0.58 19.89 -1.93
CA ALA A 372 -0.70 19.87 -2.64
C ALA A 372 -1.02 21.19 -3.36
N GLY A 373 -0.46 22.31 -2.90
CA GLY A 373 -0.60 23.64 -3.49
C GLY A 373 0.45 24.02 -4.55
N ASP A 374 1.48 23.19 -4.76
CA ASP A 374 2.59 23.46 -5.68
C ASP A 374 2.47 22.60 -6.94
N ALA A 375 1.97 23.21 -8.02
CA ALA A 375 1.80 22.51 -9.30
C ALA A 375 3.12 22.04 -9.94
N ALA A 376 4.24 22.72 -9.69
CA ALA A 376 5.53 22.33 -10.23
C ALA A 376 6.05 21.07 -9.51
N THR A 377 5.93 21.05 -8.19
CA THR A 377 6.28 19.87 -7.38
C THR A 377 5.36 18.70 -7.67
N GLN A 378 4.04 18.90 -7.80
CA GLN A 378 3.13 17.81 -8.19
C GLN A 378 3.52 17.19 -9.53
N ALA A 379 4.00 17.97 -10.51
CA ALA A 379 4.47 17.44 -11.79
C ALA A 379 5.77 16.63 -11.68
N LEU A 380 6.60 16.87 -10.66
CA LEU A 380 7.75 16.01 -10.33
C LEU A 380 7.27 14.73 -9.64
N LEU A 381 6.32 14.82 -8.70
CA LEU A 381 5.75 13.66 -8.04
C LEU A 381 5.00 12.73 -9.01
N ASP A 382 4.37 13.28 -10.06
CA ASP A 382 3.80 12.50 -11.16
C ASP A 382 4.89 11.72 -11.93
N GLN A 383 6.10 12.29 -12.09
CA GLN A 383 7.24 11.57 -12.68
C GLN A 383 7.73 10.44 -11.76
N ALA A 384 7.83 10.71 -10.44
CA ALA A 384 8.20 9.68 -9.47
C ALA A 384 7.20 8.51 -9.48
N SER A 385 5.90 8.81 -9.48
CA SER A 385 4.82 7.80 -9.62
C SER A 385 4.95 7.00 -10.91
N GLY A 386 5.21 7.68 -12.04
CA GLY A 386 5.46 7.03 -13.33
C GLY A 386 6.66 6.08 -13.31
N HIS A 387 7.77 6.48 -12.67
CA HIS A 387 8.94 5.63 -12.48
C HIS A 387 8.65 4.42 -11.59
N LEU A 388 7.95 4.60 -10.47
CA LEU A 388 7.53 3.47 -9.61
C LEU A 388 6.65 2.48 -10.37
N ASN A 389 5.70 2.98 -11.17
CA ASN A 389 4.84 2.13 -11.99
C ASN A 389 5.61 1.38 -13.10
N ALA A 390 6.67 2.00 -13.63
CA ALA A 390 7.59 1.38 -14.57
C ALA A 390 8.63 0.46 -13.91
N LEU A 391 8.62 0.36 -12.57
CA LEU A 391 9.61 -0.38 -11.76
C LEU A 391 11.04 0.20 -11.88
N GLU A 392 11.15 1.48 -12.20
CA GLU A 392 12.38 2.28 -12.28
C GLU A 392 12.69 2.91 -10.91
N ILE A 393 12.98 2.05 -9.93
CA ILE A 393 13.07 2.44 -8.50
C ILE A 393 14.12 3.54 -8.25
N ASP A 394 15.31 3.43 -8.84
CA ASP A 394 16.38 4.42 -8.66
C ASP A 394 15.99 5.79 -9.21
N GLN A 395 15.26 5.84 -10.32
CA GLN A 395 14.77 7.07 -10.93
C GLN A 395 13.68 7.72 -10.07
N ALA A 396 12.73 6.91 -9.57
CA ALA A 396 11.72 7.40 -8.63
C ALA A 396 12.35 8.00 -7.39
N ARG A 397 13.35 7.30 -6.81
CA ARG A 397 14.09 7.75 -5.64
C ARG A 397 14.83 9.06 -5.90
N ALA A 398 15.53 9.17 -7.03
CA ALA A 398 16.23 10.40 -7.38
C ALA A 398 15.29 11.61 -7.56
N VAL A 399 14.08 11.40 -8.09
CA VAL A 399 13.07 12.48 -8.18
C VAL A 399 12.57 12.88 -6.80
N LEU A 400 12.24 11.89 -5.95
CA LEU A 400 11.75 12.16 -4.60
C LEU A 400 12.80 12.82 -3.73
N ASP A 401 14.06 12.38 -3.76
CA ASP A 401 15.15 12.99 -3.01
C ASP A 401 15.43 14.45 -3.43
N GLY A 402 15.01 14.84 -4.65
CA GLY A 402 15.10 16.23 -5.11
C GLY A 402 13.90 17.11 -4.73
N VAL A 403 12.80 16.52 -4.28
CA VAL A 403 11.57 17.21 -3.84
C VAL A 403 11.48 17.25 -2.32
N ASP A 404 11.77 16.11 -1.69
CA ASP A 404 11.61 15.81 -0.28
C ASP A 404 12.81 14.94 0.15
N PRO A 405 13.99 15.55 0.40
CA PRO A 405 15.20 14.82 0.71
C PRO A 405 15.05 14.07 2.05
N PRO A 406 15.53 12.81 2.16
CA PRO A 406 15.47 12.09 3.41
C PRO A 406 16.16 12.87 4.53
N GLY A 407 15.46 13.09 5.63
CA GLY A 407 16.01 13.84 6.76
C GLY A 407 15.79 15.35 6.72
N ASP A 408 15.02 15.90 5.78
CA ASP A 408 14.44 17.24 5.91
C ASP A 408 13.38 17.22 7.02
N PHE A 409 13.85 17.38 8.25
CA PHE A 409 13.05 17.27 9.46
C PHE A 409 12.37 18.57 9.83
N ASP A 410 12.77 19.71 9.27
CA ASP A 410 12.11 20.99 9.50
C ASP A 410 11.24 21.52 8.33
N ASP A 411 11.15 20.74 7.25
CA ASP A 411 10.28 20.92 6.08
C ASP A 411 10.59 22.24 5.37
N ASP A 412 11.88 22.50 5.11
CA ASP A 412 12.38 23.70 4.43
C ASP A 412 12.97 23.43 3.02
N GLY A 413 12.99 22.16 2.61
CA GLY A 413 13.38 21.69 1.29
C GLY A 413 14.85 21.26 1.17
N ASP A 414 15.61 21.24 2.27
CA ASP A 414 16.94 20.63 2.32
C ASP A 414 17.18 19.81 3.59
N ALA A 415 18.27 19.03 3.58
CA ALA A 415 18.73 18.30 4.75
C ALA A 415 20.06 18.92 5.21
N ASP A 416 20.05 19.58 6.36
CA ASP A 416 21.16 20.36 6.89
C ASP A 416 21.29 20.29 8.43
N GLY A 417 22.06 21.22 9.01
CA GLY A 417 22.28 21.26 10.46
C GLY A 417 21.04 21.62 11.29
N ALA A 418 20.06 22.31 10.73
CA ALA A 418 18.78 22.64 11.37
C ALA A 418 17.93 21.38 11.59
N ASP A 419 17.94 20.46 10.63
CA ASP A 419 17.30 19.14 10.75
C ASP A 419 17.96 18.30 11.82
N PHE A 420 19.29 18.28 11.88
CA PHE A 420 20.00 17.57 12.94
C PHE A 420 19.58 18.09 14.33
N LEU A 421 19.37 19.40 14.47
CA LEU A 421 18.87 19.98 15.71
C LEU A 421 17.41 19.58 15.98
N GLN A 422 16.58 19.39 14.95
CA GLN A 422 15.22 18.88 15.08
C GLN A 422 15.22 17.42 15.53
N TRP A 423 16.03 16.56 14.90
CA TRP A 423 16.24 15.18 15.32
C TRP A 423 16.75 15.11 16.76
N GLN A 424 17.72 15.94 17.16
CA GLN A 424 18.21 15.97 18.54
C GLN A 424 17.12 16.34 19.56
N ARG A 425 16.17 17.22 19.18
CA ARG A 425 15.04 17.59 20.05
C ARG A 425 14.02 16.46 20.19
N GLN A 426 13.92 15.61 19.17
CA GLN A 426 12.92 14.55 19.08
C GLN A 426 13.49 13.15 19.32
N SER A 427 14.80 13.00 19.47
CA SER A 427 15.46 11.72 19.72
C SER A 427 14.89 11.01 20.94
N GLY A 428 14.45 9.77 20.75
CA GLY A 428 13.79 8.94 21.76
C GLY A 428 12.28 9.16 21.88
N LEU A 429 11.67 10.04 21.08
CA LEU A 429 10.22 10.11 20.96
C LEU A 429 9.68 8.87 20.24
N THR A 430 8.56 8.37 20.74
CA THR A 430 7.83 7.20 20.22
C THR A 430 6.37 7.59 20.00
N GLY A 431 5.68 6.91 19.08
CA GLY A 431 4.28 7.22 18.78
C GLY A 431 4.13 8.56 18.06
N LEU A 432 5.17 8.96 17.33
CA LEU A 432 5.05 10.05 16.37
C LEU A 432 4.23 9.51 15.20
N PHE A 433 3.11 10.20 14.93
CA PHE A 433 2.20 9.74 13.90
C PHE A 433 2.81 10.03 12.53
N PRO A 434 2.70 9.12 11.55
CA PRO A 434 3.41 9.25 10.28
C PRO A 434 3.05 10.52 9.48
N LEU A 435 1.94 11.19 9.82
CA LEU A 435 1.51 12.47 9.24
C LEU A 435 1.80 13.72 10.10
N GLN A 436 2.51 13.58 11.23
CA GLN A 436 2.97 14.73 11.99
C GLN A 436 4.08 15.42 11.20
N ARG A 437 3.75 16.62 10.69
CA ARG A 437 4.74 17.52 10.08
C ARG A 437 5.94 17.68 11.01
N ARG A 438 7.15 17.62 10.45
CA ARG A 438 8.43 17.85 11.16
C ARG A 438 8.74 16.84 12.27
N ALA A 439 8.22 15.62 12.15
CA ALA A 439 8.72 14.49 12.93
C ALA A 439 10.04 14.01 12.31
N ALA A 440 11.08 13.89 13.12
CA ALA A 440 12.40 13.44 12.67
C ALA A 440 12.49 11.91 12.49
N ASP A 441 11.41 11.33 11.97
CA ASP A 441 11.16 9.90 11.80
C ASP A 441 11.24 9.58 10.29
N ALA A 442 12.47 9.56 9.76
CA ALA A 442 12.75 9.47 8.33
C ALA A 442 12.36 8.11 7.73
N ASN A 443 12.42 7.03 8.52
CA ASN A 443 11.97 5.71 8.07
C ASN A 443 10.46 5.49 8.35
N ALA A 444 9.81 6.45 9.01
CA ALA A 444 8.42 6.43 9.43
C ALA A 444 8.08 5.21 10.30
N ASP A 445 9.01 4.69 11.10
CA ASP A 445 8.76 3.53 11.97
C ASP A 445 8.04 3.90 13.29
N GLY A 446 7.77 5.19 13.49
CA GLY A 446 7.09 5.74 14.67
C GLY A 446 8.04 6.03 15.83
N VAL A 447 9.36 5.86 15.65
CA VAL A 447 10.39 6.02 16.68
C VAL A 447 11.58 6.82 16.17
N VAL A 448 11.78 8.03 16.69
CA VAL A 448 12.94 8.85 16.32
C VAL A 448 14.19 8.33 17.01
N ASN A 449 15.06 7.67 16.26
CA ASN A 449 16.24 6.99 16.76
C ASN A 449 17.44 7.09 15.79
N GLY A 450 18.44 6.23 15.98
CA GLY A 450 19.66 6.24 15.16
C GLY A 450 19.40 5.91 13.69
N ALA A 451 18.37 5.11 13.38
CA ALA A 451 18.00 4.78 12.01
C ALA A 451 17.62 6.04 11.20
N ASP A 452 16.90 6.98 11.80
CA ASP A 452 16.53 8.25 11.15
C ASP A 452 17.75 9.13 10.94
N LEU A 453 18.65 9.15 11.92
CA LEU A 453 19.89 9.89 11.82
C LEU A 453 20.80 9.34 10.71
N ASP A 454 20.80 8.02 10.52
CA ASP A 454 21.56 7.38 9.44
C ASP A 454 21.01 7.80 8.06
N LEU A 455 19.68 7.92 7.91
CA LEU A 455 19.04 8.44 6.70
C LEU A 455 19.39 9.91 6.43
N TRP A 456 19.28 10.77 7.44
CA TRP A 456 19.72 12.17 7.33
C TRP A 456 21.22 12.25 6.97
N SER A 457 22.06 11.45 7.64
CA SER A 457 23.52 11.43 7.40
C SER A 457 23.86 10.99 5.98
N ALA A 458 23.08 10.06 5.41
CA ALA A 458 23.23 9.64 4.02
C ALA A 458 22.80 10.74 3.04
N ALA A 459 21.68 11.44 3.32
CA ALA A 459 21.19 12.53 2.47
C ALA A 459 22.18 13.70 2.39
N ILE A 460 22.73 14.15 3.53
CA ILE A 460 23.75 15.22 3.55
C ILE A 460 25.04 14.80 2.83
N ALA A 461 25.37 13.51 2.83
CA ALA A 461 26.55 12.99 2.12
C ALA A 461 26.31 12.96 0.60
N ALA A 462 25.08 12.70 0.17
CA ALA A 462 24.68 12.69 -1.23
C ALA A 462 24.63 14.10 -1.83
N THR A 463 24.18 15.10 -1.08
CA THR A 463 24.20 16.53 -1.46
C THR A 463 25.61 17.14 -1.29
N GLY A 464 26.41 16.59 -0.38
CA GLY A 464 27.77 16.99 -0.01
C GLY A 464 28.89 16.59 -0.98
N GLY A 465 28.60 16.38 -2.27
CA GLY A 465 29.56 16.19 -3.36
C GLY A 465 30.50 17.38 -3.63
N ALA A 466 30.72 18.26 -2.66
CA ALA A 466 31.90 19.09 -2.51
C ALA A 466 32.44 18.88 -1.11
N ALA A 467 33.49 18.06 -1.00
CA ALA A 467 34.22 17.78 0.23
C ALA A 467 34.41 19.07 1.07
N VAL A 468 33.73 19.15 2.21
CA VAL A 468 34.30 19.91 3.33
C VAL A 468 35.51 19.09 3.75
N GLY A 469 36.68 19.57 3.32
CA GLY A 469 37.93 18.85 3.39
C GLY A 469 38.10 18.12 4.72
N ALA A 470 38.46 16.85 4.60
CA ALA A 470 39.01 16.05 5.67
C ALA A 470 39.89 16.92 6.56
N SER A 471 39.52 16.94 7.85
CA SER A 471 40.29 17.44 8.99
C SER A 471 41.71 17.87 8.61
N ALA A 472 41.90 19.17 8.37
CA ALA A 472 43.23 19.73 8.48
C ALA A 472 43.62 19.50 9.94
N VAL A 473 44.45 18.48 10.17
CA VAL A 473 45.09 18.20 11.45
C VAL A 473 45.66 19.53 11.92
N VAL A 474 45.01 20.15 12.91
CA VAL A 474 45.56 21.30 13.60
C VAL A 474 46.85 20.79 14.22
N PRO A 475 48.04 21.27 13.80
CA PRO A 475 49.26 20.86 14.45
C PRO A 475 49.16 21.33 15.90
N GLU A 476 49.10 20.39 16.84
CA GLU A 476 49.27 20.74 18.24
C GLU A 476 50.58 21.53 18.35
N PRO A 477 50.60 22.69 19.04
CA PRO A 477 51.87 23.34 19.34
C PRO A 477 52.66 22.36 20.18
N HIS A 478 53.72 21.78 19.59
CA HIS A 478 54.61 20.86 20.27
C HIS A 478 54.96 21.45 21.64
N ALA A 479 54.69 20.69 22.71
CA ALA A 479 55.04 21.03 24.08
C ALA A 479 56.56 21.37 24.28
N GLY A 480 57.39 21.13 23.26
CA GLY A 480 58.78 21.60 23.19
C GLY A 480 58.97 23.11 22.96
N ALA A 481 58.01 23.82 22.35
CA ALA A 481 58.14 25.26 22.06
C ALA A 481 57.89 26.16 23.29
N LEU A 482 57.11 25.69 24.28
CA LEU A 482 56.92 26.38 25.56
C LEU A 482 58.04 26.13 26.57
N ALA A 483 58.81 25.04 26.43
CA ALA A 483 60.00 24.79 27.24
C ALA A 483 61.23 25.62 26.79
N ALA A 484 61.32 25.98 25.51
CA ALA A 484 62.41 26.80 24.99
C ALA A 484 62.29 28.29 25.34
N VAL A 485 61.07 28.83 25.48
CA VAL A 485 60.84 30.23 25.90
C VAL A 485 61.06 30.41 27.41
N ALA A 486 60.81 29.37 28.23
CA ALA A 486 61.05 29.41 29.67
C ALA A 486 62.56 29.34 30.04
N CYS A 487 63.40 28.66 29.24
CA CYS A 487 64.84 28.58 29.50
C CYS A 487 65.64 29.81 29.01
N CYS A 488 65.16 30.58 28.03
CA CYS A 488 65.83 31.80 27.58
C CYS A 488 65.55 33.03 28.48
N CYS A 489 64.48 33.02 29.30
CA CYS A 489 64.20 34.09 30.26
C CYS A 489 64.92 33.90 31.63
N ALA A 490 65.45 32.71 31.93
CA ALA A 490 66.16 32.44 33.19
C ALA A 490 67.69 32.69 33.13
N VAL A 491 68.27 32.93 31.94
CA VAL A 491 69.72 33.20 31.78
C VAL A 491 70.04 34.70 31.63
N MET A 492 69.04 35.57 31.41
CA MET A 492 69.25 37.03 31.36
C MET A 492 69.07 37.77 32.70
N TRP A 493 68.92 37.04 33.82
CA TRP A 493 68.82 37.64 35.17
C TRP A 493 70.04 37.32 36.07
N ARG A 494 71.22 37.18 35.47
CA ARG A 494 72.52 37.19 36.17
C ARG A 494 73.65 37.74 35.28
N CYS A 495 73.56 38.99 34.85
CA CYS A 495 74.71 39.81 34.41
C CYS A 495 74.25 41.25 34.09
N ALA A 496 74.23 42.12 35.11
CA ALA A 496 74.22 43.60 35.12
C ALA A 496 73.28 44.07 36.26
N GLY A 497 73.71 44.78 37.30
CA GLY A 497 75.00 45.36 37.62
C GLY A 497 74.95 45.91 39.05
N PHE A 498 76.08 46.49 39.43
CA PHE A 498 76.36 47.37 40.58
C PHE A 498 75.18 48.05 41.27
#